data_AF-A0A1I5T1F7-F1
#
_entry.id   AF-A0A1I5T1F7-F1
#
_cell.length_a   1.000
_cell.length_b   1.000
_cell.length_c   1.000
_cell.angle_alpha   90.00
_cell.angle_beta   90.00
_cell.angle_gamma   90.00
#
_symmetry.space_group_name_H-M   'P 1'
#
loop_
_entity.id
_entity.type
_entity.pdbx_description
1 polymer ?
#
loop_
_entity_poly.entity_id
_entity_poly.type
_entity_poly.pdbx_seq_one_letter_code
_entity_poly.pdbx_strand_id
1 'polypeptide(L)'
;MRKMGYVVLSVLFCLTLAACGRAPAEESPEQPPSTAPEAPAQVPSDTPDTKSPQMSMLTEENAAARAVYTDALKKLLDTNVLPDGTSDSSGYIGSVEDRKRMAENQFAVCDVDKDGREELVLLYTTASMAGMAGFVYDCDTETGTLRNQLTEFPALTFYENGAVKADWSHNQGKAGDFWPYNLYTYDADTDSYQQVGSVDAWDKALVPEDYPSWIDISGSGFVYYLYQDLASQWDTLDPVDEADYLAWLDTYLQDAAEMALPWEDLTAEHIHAMQTPG
;
A
#
# COMPACT_ATOMS: atom_id res chain seq x y z
N MET A 1 48.59 -20.22 -11.57
CA MET A 1 47.55 -20.71 -12.50
C MET A 1 46.36 -19.77 -12.40
N ARG A 2 46.22 -18.87 -13.39
CA ARG A 2 45.13 -17.89 -13.51
C ARG A 2 43.90 -18.60 -14.08
N LYS A 3 42.74 -18.50 -13.43
CA LYS A 3 41.47 -18.88 -14.04
C LYS A 3 40.85 -17.63 -14.66
N MET A 4 40.78 -17.67 -15.99
CA MET A 4 40.14 -16.72 -16.89
C MET A 4 38.62 -16.73 -16.66
N GLY A 5 37.99 -15.56 -16.72
CA GLY A 5 36.55 -15.41 -16.56
C GLY A 5 35.73 -15.74 -17.80
N TYR A 6 34.41 -15.58 -17.68
CA TYR A 6 33.52 -15.27 -18.79
C TYR A 6 32.42 -14.34 -18.31
N VAL A 7 32.42 -13.13 -18.87
CA VAL A 7 31.33 -12.15 -18.83
C VAL A 7 30.36 -12.54 -19.94
N VAL A 8 29.09 -12.77 -19.59
CA VAL A 8 28.02 -13.00 -20.57
C VAL A 8 27.47 -11.63 -20.98
N LEU A 9 27.74 -11.28 -22.25
CA LEU A 9 27.24 -10.11 -22.95
C LEU A 9 25.87 -10.47 -23.57
N SER A 10 24.77 -10.00 -22.98
CA SER A 10 23.43 -10.19 -23.56
C SER A 10 23.21 -9.20 -24.70
N VAL A 11 23.08 -9.76 -25.91
CA VAL A 11 22.92 -9.06 -27.18
C VAL A 11 21.46 -8.61 -27.37
N LEU A 12 21.27 -7.31 -27.61
CA LEU A 12 20.05 -6.70 -28.15
C LEU A 12 19.66 -7.36 -29.48
N PHE A 13 18.43 -7.87 -29.58
CA PHE A 13 17.81 -8.20 -30.86
C PHE A 13 16.77 -7.15 -31.23
N CYS A 14 17.15 -6.25 -32.13
CA CYS A 14 16.23 -5.41 -32.89
C CYS A 14 15.63 -6.24 -34.03
N LEU A 15 14.31 -6.45 -34.02
CA LEU A 15 13.57 -6.91 -35.19
C LEU A 15 12.71 -5.77 -35.73
N THR A 16 13.17 -5.21 -36.85
CA THR A 16 12.40 -4.34 -37.73
C THR A 16 11.58 -5.19 -38.70
N LEU A 17 10.26 -5.02 -38.72
CA LEU A 17 9.43 -5.41 -39.86
C LEU A 17 8.71 -4.18 -40.38
N ALA A 18 9.10 -3.76 -41.59
CA ALA A 18 8.36 -2.85 -42.43
C ALA A 18 7.72 -3.67 -43.56
N ALA A 19 6.41 -3.56 -43.77
CA ALA A 19 5.79 -3.42 -45.09
C ALA A 19 4.24 -3.31 -45.02
N CYS A 20 3.78 -2.11 -45.39
CA CYS A 20 2.69 -1.78 -46.33
C CYS A 20 1.32 -2.49 -46.30
N GLY A 21 0.28 -1.67 -46.18
CA GLY A 21 -1.05 -1.94 -46.74
C GLY A 21 -2.14 -1.02 -46.21
N ARG A 22 -2.30 0.18 -46.79
CA ARG A 22 -3.40 1.11 -46.45
C ARG A 22 -4.50 0.98 -47.51
N ALA A 23 -5.68 0.56 -47.10
CA ALA A 23 -6.93 0.65 -47.84
C ALA A 23 -7.95 1.46 -47.01
N PRO A 24 -8.95 2.10 -47.64
CA PRO A 24 -9.54 3.37 -47.20
C PRO A 24 -10.58 3.27 -46.08
N ALA A 25 -10.83 4.41 -45.45
CA ALA A 25 -11.81 4.60 -44.38
C ALA A 25 -13.23 4.30 -44.86
N GLU A 26 -13.92 3.41 -44.15
CA GLU A 26 -15.37 3.29 -44.21
C GLU A 26 -16.00 4.31 -43.25
N GLU A 27 -16.92 5.11 -43.79
CA GLU A 27 -17.75 6.05 -43.06
C GLU A 27 -18.69 5.31 -42.10
N SER A 28 -18.62 5.65 -40.82
CA SER A 28 -19.58 5.21 -39.81
C SER A 28 -20.87 6.04 -39.93
N PRO A 29 -22.07 5.43 -39.97
CA PRO A 29 -23.31 6.16 -40.22
C PRO A 29 -23.75 7.03 -39.03
N GLU A 30 -24.22 8.24 -39.35
CA GLU A 30 -24.76 9.23 -38.43
C GLU A 30 -25.96 8.70 -37.62
N GLN A 31 -25.90 8.89 -36.29
CA GLN A 31 -26.98 8.59 -35.36
C GLN A 31 -27.90 9.82 -35.22
N PRO A 32 -29.24 9.70 -35.28
CA PRO A 32 -30.16 10.84 -35.16
C PRO A 32 -30.24 11.38 -33.71
N PRO A 33 -30.67 12.64 -33.51
CA PRO A 33 -30.57 13.32 -32.23
C PRO A 33 -31.51 12.72 -31.18
N SER A 34 -30.94 12.25 -30.06
CA SER A 34 -31.71 11.84 -28.87
C SER A 34 -31.96 13.06 -27.99
N THR A 35 -33.22 13.39 -27.81
CA THR A 35 -33.74 14.44 -26.93
C THR A 35 -33.33 14.18 -25.48
N ALA A 36 -32.73 15.17 -24.82
CA ALA A 36 -32.34 15.11 -23.41
C ALA A 36 -33.59 15.11 -22.49
N PRO A 37 -33.67 14.23 -21.48
CA PRO A 37 -34.60 14.41 -20.38
C PRO A 37 -34.07 15.42 -19.36
N GLU A 38 -35.01 16.24 -18.88
CA GLU A 38 -34.89 17.32 -17.91
C GLU A 38 -34.29 16.84 -16.57
N ALA A 39 -33.31 17.59 -16.04
CA ALA A 39 -32.60 17.27 -14.81
C ALA A 39 -33.52 17.39 -13.58
N PRO A 40 -33.55 16.41 -12.65
CA PRO A 40 -34.28 16.57 -11.40
C PRO A 40 -33.58 17.60 -10.51
N ALA A 41 -34.40 18.42 -9.85
CA ALA A 41 -33.97 19.43 -8.88
C ALA A 41 -33.08 18.84 -7.77
N GLN A 42 -32.00 19.55 -7.45
CA GLN A 42 -31.08 19.21 -6.36
C GLN A 42 -31.82 19.20 -5.02
N VAL A 43 -31.82 18.03 -4.37
CA VAL A 43 -32.13 17.88 -2.95
C VAL A 43 -30.89 18.36 -2.17
N PRO A 44 -31.01 19.18 -1.13
CA PRO A 44 -29.86 19.55 -0.31
C PRO A 44 -29.36 18.28 0.40
N SER A 45 -28.13 17.86 0.09
CA SER A 45 -27.42 16.89 0.90
C SER A 45 -27.01 17.58 2.20
N ASP A 46 -27.71 17.26 3.28
CA ASP A 46 -27.16 17.39 4.63
C ASP A 46 -26.10 16.29 4.80
N THR A 47 -24.91 16.51 4.24
CA THR A 47 -23.73 15.71 4.57
C THR A 47 -23.25 16.17 5.95
N PRO A 48 -23.12 15.29 6.95
CA PRO A 48 -22.41 15.66 8.18
C PRO A 48 -20.98 16.04 7.81
N ASP A 49 -20.44 17.11 8.39
CA ASP A 49 -19.01 17.44 8.33
C ASP A 49 -18.21 16.26 8.91
N THR A 50 -17.85 15.28 8.07
CA THR A 50 -16.83 14.29 8.38
C THR A 50 -15.51 15.05 8.38
N LYS A 51 -15.14 15.60 9.54
CA LYS A 51 -13.86 16.24 9.74
C LYS A 51 -12.77 15.21 9.41
N SER A 52 -11.91 15.51 8.44
CA SER A 52 -10.76 14.67 8.12
C SER A 52 -9.96 14.35 9.39
N PRO A 53 -9.40 13.13 9.52
CA PRO A 53 -8.56 12.80 10.67
C PRO A 53 -7.44 13.83 10.82
N GLN A 54 -7.16 14.21 12.06
CA GLN A 54 -6.09 15.16 12.38
C GLN A 54 -5.12 14.51 13.37
N MET A 55 -3.84 14.81 13.23
CA MET A 55 -2.81 14.41 14.18
C MET A 55 -3.19 14.93 15.58
N SER A 56 -2.95 14.11 16.60
CA SER A 56 -3.28 14.47 17.97
C SER A 56 -2.47 15.69 18.44
N MET A 57 -2.95 16.39 19.48
CA MET A 57 -2.22 17.52 20.05
C MET A 57 -0.87 17.08 20.62
N LEU A 58 0.14 17.94 20.51
CA LEU A 58 1.41 17.73 21.21
C LEU A 58 1.18 17.80 22.72
N THR A 59 1.60 16.76 23.44
CA THR A 59 1.53 16.65 24.90
C THR A 59 2.90 16.33 25.47
N GLU A 60 3.05 16.36 26.79
CA GLU A 60 4.30 15.92 27.43
C GLU A 60 4.58 14.43 27.19
N GLU A 61 3.54 13.62 27.00
CA GLU A 61 3.64 12.16 26.82
C GLU A 61 4.18 11.79 25.43
N ASN A 62 3.68 12.43 24.37
CA ASN A 62 4.11 12.12 22.99
C ASN A 62 5.28 12.98 22.48
N ALA A 63 5.68 14.03 23.22
CA ALA A 63 6.72 14.95 22.76
C ALA A 63 8.08 14.28 22.51
N ALA A 64 8.48 13.31 23.34
CA ALA A 64 9.75 12.61 23.18
C ALA A 64 9.76 11.77 21.88
N ALA A 65 8.73 10.96 21.66
CA ALA A 65 8.59 10.14 20.46
C ALA A 65 8.53 11.01 19.19
N ARG A 66 7.71 12.07 19.20
CA ARG A 66 7.59 13.00 18.05
C ARG A 66 8.89 13.73 17.72
N ALA A 67 9.74 13.99 18.71
CA ALA A 67 11.07 14.55 18.45
C ALA A 67 11.95 13.56 17.67
N VAL A 68 11.95 12.28 18.03
CA VAL A 68 12.68 11.23 17.31
C VAL A 68 12.13 11.05 15.89
N TYR A 69 10.80 11.01 15.73
CA TYR A 69 10.15 10.94 14.42
C TYR A 69 10.51 12.14 13.54
N THR A 70 10.47 13.34 14.12
CA THR A 70 10.87 14.57 13.44
C THR A 70 12.30 14.50 12.94
N ASP A 71 13.24 14.05 13.77
CA ASP A 71 14.65 13.96 13.41
C ASP A 71 14.88 12.92 12.30
N ALA A 72 14.17 11.79 12.33
CA ALA A 72 14.23 10.77 11.30
C ALA A 72 13.68 11.28 9.95
N LEU A 73 12.51 11.94 9.95
CA LEU A 73 11.91 12.50 8.74
C LEU A 73 12.75 13.65 8.16
N LYS A 74 13.34 14.51 9.01
CA LYS A 74 14.29 15.55 8.56
C LYS A 74 15.51 14.92 7.90
N LYS A 75 16.09 13.88 8.52
CA LYS A 75 17.23 13.17 7.94
C LYS A 75 16.87 12.55 6.58
N LEU A 76 15.70 11.91 6.47
CA LEU A 76 15.21 11.39 5.19
C LEU A 76 15.08 12.52 4.15
N LEU A 77 14.43 13.62 4.51
CA LEU A 77 14.26 14.77 3.62
C LEU A 77 15.60 15.39 3.17
N ASP A 78 16.59 15.45 4.05
CA ASP A 78 17.90 16.10 3.84
C ASP A 78 18.97 15.19 3.25
N THR A 79 18.79 13.86 3.28
CA THR A 79 19.85 12.92 2.85
C THR A 79 19.34 11.77 1.99
N ASN A 80 18.03 11.58 1.85
CA ASN A 80 17.39 10.41 1.23
C ASN A 80 17.87 9.08 1.82
N VAL A 81 18.15 9.10 3.12
CA VAL A 81 18.42 7.91 3.94
C VAL A 81 17.17 7.62 4.74
N LEU A 82 16.58 6.45 4.52
CA LEU A 82 15.42 5.97 5.26
C LEU A 82 15.75 5.77 6.74
N PRO A 83 14.74 5.75 7.63
CA PRO A 83 14.97 5.59 9.06
C PRO A 83 15.72 4.30 9.44
N ASP A 84 15.57 3.22 8.67
CA ASP A 84 16.30 1.96 8.82
C ASP A 84 17.77 2.01 8.32
N GLY A 85 18.21 3.15 7.79
CA GLY A 85 19.55 3.37 7.27
C GLY A 85 19.74 2.94 5.82
N THR A 86 18.72 2.41 5.15
CA THR A 86 18.77 2.16 3.71
C THR A 86 18.81 3.48 2.95
N SER A 87 19.51 3.50 1.82
CA SER A 87 19.62 4.68 0.97
C SER A 87 19.64 4.23 -0.48
N ASP A 88 18.91 4.92 -1.35
CA ASP A 88 19.17 4.77 -2.78
C ASP A 88 20.54 5.39 -3.09
N SER A 89 21.48 4.52 -3.46
CA SER A 89 22.88 4.85 -3.77
C SER A 89 23.05 5.80 -4.98
N SER A 90 21.96 6.26 -5.58
CA SER A 90 21.94 7.16 -6.73
C SER A 90 22.47 8.58 -6.44
N GLY A 91 22.83 8.89 -5.19
CA GLY A 91 23.58 10.09 -4.85
C GLY A 91 22.70 11.32 -4.69
N TYR A 92 21.90 11.33 -3.63
CA TYR A 92 21.11 12.48 -3.19
C TYR A 92 21.88 13.80 -3.29
N ILE A 93 21.30 14.83 -3.94
CA ILE A 93 21.78 16.21 -3.76
C ILE A 93 20.65 17.26 -3.80
N GLY A 94 19.67 17.16 -2.90
CA GLY A 94 18.93 18.31 -2.33
C GLY A 94 18.43 19.40 -3.28
N SER A 95 18.17 19.08 -4.56
CA SER A 95 17.72 20.06 -5.54
C SER A 95 16.27 20.43 -5.25
N VAL A 96 15.80 21.55 -5.81
CA VAL A 96 14.39 21.94 -5.68
C VAL A 96 13.46 20.87 -6.28
N GLU A 97 13.89 20.20 -7.35
CA GLU A 97 13.12 19.12 -7.99
C GLU A 97 13.10 17.86 -7.11
N ASP A 98 14.23 17.48 -6.51
CA ASP A 98 14.31 16.33 -5.62
C ASP A 98 13.46 16.54 -4.36
N ARG A 99 13.45 17.76 -3.80
CA ARG A 99 12.60 18.11 -2.66
C ARG A 99 11.11 18.11 -3.00
N LYS A 100 10.75 18.55 -4.21
CA LYS A 100 9.37 18.45 -4.69
C LYS A 100 8.92 17.01 -4.86
N ARG A 101 9.78 16.16 -5.43
CA ARG A 101 9.53 14.72 -5.52
C ARG A 101 9.39 14.11 -4.13
N MET A 102 10.28 14.44 -3.20
CA MET A 102 10.22 13.92 -1.82
C MET A 102 8.90 14.25 -1.12
N ALA A 103 8.30 15.42 -1.41
CA ALA A 103 7.01 15.82 -0.87
C ALA A 103 5.82 14.97 -1.39
N GLU A 104 5.98 14.17 -2.44
CA GLU A 104 4.96 13.20 -2.89
C GLU A 104 4.89 11.96 -1.99
N ASN A 105 5.90 11.72 -1.14
CA ASN A 105 5.79 10.74 -0.06
C ASN A 105 4.92 11.30 1.06
N GLN A 106 4.31 10.41 1.84
CA GLN A 106 3.39 10.80 2.92
C GLN A 106 3.81 10.18 4.24
N PHE A 107 3.42 10.82 5.33
CA PHE A 107 3.57 10.26 6.67
C PHE A 107 2.34 10.57 7.53
N ALA A 108 2.14 9.78 8.58
CA ALA A 108 1.14 10.04 9.62
C ALA A 108 1.74 9.70 10.98
N VAL A 109 1.23 10.35 12.03
CA VAL A 109 1.60 10.05 13.42
C VAL A 109 0.34 9.86 14.25
N CYS A 110 0.07 8.62 14.65
CA CYS A 110 -1.08 8.22 15.46
C CYS A 110 -0.92 6.77 15.95
N ASP A 111 -1.72 6.40 16.95
CA ASP A 111 -1.84 5.02 17.47
C ASP A 111 -2.53 4.10 16.46
N VAL A 112 -1.73 3.38 15.67
CA VAL A 112 -2.21 2.48 14.61
C VAL A 112 -2.26 1.02 15.03
N ASP A 113 -1.52 0.63 16.07
CA ASP A 113 -1.49 -0.73 16.59
C ASP A 113 -2.37 -0.95 17.83
N LYS A 114 -2.92 0.14 18.38
CA LYS A 114 -3.82 0.20 19.54
C LYS A 114 -3.15 -0.15 20.86
N ASP A 115 -1.85 0.05 20.97
CA ASP A 115 -1.10 -0.13 22.21
C ASP A 115 -1.08 1.12 23.12
N GLY A 116 -1.61 2.25 22.62
CA GLY A 116 -1.73 3.51 23.33
C GLY A 116 -0.56 4.48 23.10
N ARG A 117 0.45 4.12 22.31
CA ARG A 117 1.51 5.03 21.85
C ARG A 117 1.22 5.51 20.43
N GLU A 118 1.99 6.50 19.98
CA GLU A 118 1.88 6.99 18.61
C GLU A 118 2.99 6.39 17.77
N GLU A 119 2.65 5.81 16.63
CA GLU A 119 3.62 5.33 15.66
C GLU A 119 3.82 6.36 14.56
N LEU A 120 5.02 6.35 13.97
CA LEU A 120 5.28 6.99 12.69
C LEU A 120 4.98 6.01 11.56
N VAL A 121 3.95 6.31 10.77
CA VAL A 121 3.71 5.64 9.49
C VAL A 121 4.33 6.46 8.37
N LEU A 122 5.14 5.83 7.51
CA LEU A 122 5.81 6.47 6.39
C LEU A 122 5.54 5.70 5.09
N LEU A 123 4.97 6.36 4.09
CA LEU A 123 4.78 5.84 2.74
C LEU A 123 5.83 6.43 1.80
N TYR A 124 6.87 5.66 1.53
CA TYR A 124 7.95 6.02 0.60
C TYR A 124 7.63 5.48 -0.81
N THR A 125 6.92 6.28 -1.60
CA THR A 125 6.38 5.92 -2.93
C THR A 125 7.24 6.46 -4.07
N THR A 126 8.14 7.40 -3.79
CA THR A 126 8.91 8.10 -4.83
C THR A 126 10.09 7.30 -5.37
N ALA A 127 10.40 6.15 -4.80
CA ALA A 127 11.42 5.23 -5.31
C ALA A 127 10.96 4.48 -6.57
N SER A 128 11.85 3.67 -7.16
CA SER A 128 11.44 2.65 -8.12
C SER A 128 10.46 1.66 -7.47
N MET A 129 9.62 0.96 -8.25
CA MET A 129 8.66 -0.03 -7.72
C MET A 129 9.28 -1.01 -6.70
N ALA A 130 10.51 -1.48 -6.94
CA ALA A 130 11.20 -2.41 -6.04
C ALA A 130 11.77 -1.75 -4.77
N GLY A 131 11.85 -0.42 -4.74
CA GLY A 131 12.30 0.36 -3.58
C GLY A 131 11.17 1.14 -2.90
N MET A 132 9.94 1.06 -3.40
CA MET A 132 8.78 1.59 -2.71
C MET A 132 8.52 0.78 -1.45
N ALA A 133 8.25 1.45 -0.34
CA ALA A 133 7.98 0.79 0.93
C ALA A 133 7.08 1.66 1.82
N GLY A 134 6.17 1.00 2.52
CA GLY A 134 5.45 1.52 3.67
C GLY A 134 6.09 1.00 4.96
N PHE A 135 6.21 1.87 5.94
CA PHE A 135 6.83 1.56 7.22
C PHE A 135 5.90 1.94 8.37
N VAL A 136 5.95 1.16 9.45
CA VAL A 136 5.43 1.54 10.76
C VAL A 136 6.59 1.50 11.76
N TYR A 137 6.83 2.61 12.43
CA TYR A 137 7.88 2.76 13.43
C TYR A 137 7.28 3.18 14.78
N ASP A 138 7.72 2.53 15.84
CA ASP A 138 7.58 3.04 17.21
C ASP A 138 8.94 3.59 17.68
N CYS A 139 8.92 4.34 18.78
CA CYS A 139 10.09 4.91 19.42
C CYS A 139 10.33 4.28 20.79
N ASP A 140 11.54 3.75 20.99
CA ASP A 140 12.08 3.58 22.33
C ASP A 140 12.53 4.96 22.84
N THR A 141 11.69 5.57 23.66
CA THR A 141 11.94 6.91 24.22
C THR A 141 13.07 6.93 25.25
N GLU A 142 13.45 5.79 25.86
CA GLU A 142 14.59 5.73 26.79
C GLU A 142 15.91 5.85 26.04
N THR A 143 16.02 5.19 24.88
CA THR A 143 17.22 5.20 24.05
C THR A 143 17.19 6.23 22.93
N GLY A 144 16.02 6.81 22.64
CA GLY A 144 15.79 7.72 21.52
C GLY A 144 15.94 7.03 20.16
N THR A 145 15.66 5.74 20.09
CA THR A 145 15.84 4.94 18.86
C THR A 145 14.51 4.56 18.23
N LEU A 146 14.48 4.50 16.90
CA LEU A 146 13.34 3.99 16.15
C LEU A 146 13.39 2.47 16.08
N ARG A 147 12.25 1.83 16.38
CA ARG A 147 12.03 0.40 16.16
C ARG A 147 11.06 0.24 15.00
N ASN A 148 11.45 -0.55 14.00
CA ASN A 148 10.60 -0.90 12.88
C ASN A 148 9.65 -2.02 13.30
N GLN A 149 8.35 -1.77 13.24
CA GLN A 149 7.31 -2.75 13.57
C GLN A 149 6.74 -3.43 12.31
N LEU A 150 6.76 -2.75 11.16
CA LEU A 150 6.30 -3.27 9.87
C LEU A 150 7.08 -2.63 8.71
N THR A 151 7.42 -3.44 7.71
CA THR A 151 7.88 -2.98 6.39
C THR A 151 7.18 -3.79 5.31
N GLU A 152 6.46 -3.11 4.43
CA GLU A 152 5.71 -3.73 3.33
C GLU A 152 5.65 -2.81 2.10
N PHE A 153 5.00 -3.22 1.02
CA PHE A 153 4.64 -2.32 -0.08
C PHE A 153 3.72 -1.20 0.45
N PRO A 154 3.85 0.07 -0.02
CA PRO A 154 3.20 1.22 0.62
C PRO A 154 1.68 1.31 0.46
N ALA A 155 1.03 0.33 -0.17
CA ALA A 155 -0.42 0.25 -0.26
C ALA A 155 -0.99 -0.41 1.01
N LEU A 156 -0.99 0.37 2.10
CA LEU A 156 -1.40 -0.08 3.44
C LEU A 156 -2.81 0.41 3.79
N THR A 157 -3.61 -0.47 4.38
CA THR A 157 -4.91 -0.16 5.01
C THR A 157 -4.84 -0.56 6.48
N PHE A 158 -5.08 0.39 7.37
CA PHE A 158 -5.08 0.17 8.82
C PHE A 158 -6.51 -0.04 9.33
N TYR A 159 -6.67 -0.79 10.40
CA TYR A 159 -7.98 -1.09 11.01
C TYR A 159 -8.04 -0.66 12.47
N GLU A 160 -9.24 -0.33 12.96
CA GLU A 160 -9.46 0.16 14.33
C GLU A 160 -9.12 -0.86 15.43
N ASN A 161 -8.86 -2.12 15.10
CA ASN A 161 -8.38 -3.13 16.04
C ASN A 161 -6.85 -3.33 16.01
N GLY A 162 -6.13 -2.51 15.25
CA GLY A 162 -4.68 -2.61 15.11
C GLY A 162 -4.20 -3.55 14.01
N ALA A 163 -5.09 -4.14 13.20
CA ALA A 163 -4.69 -4.94 12.04
C ALA A 163 -4.24 -4.06 10.87
N VAL A 164 -3.43 -4.64 9.97
CA VAL A 164 -2.98 -3.97 8.74
C VAL A 164 -3.11 -4.91 7.55
N LYS A 165 -3.74 -4.42 6.48
CA LYS A 165 -3.72 -5.05 5.16
C LYS A 165 -2.69 -4.35 4.28
N ALA A 166 -1.83 -5.11 3.62
CA ALA A 166 -0.84 -4.60 2.67
C ALA A 166 -1.08 -5.23 1.29
N ASP A 167 -1.52 -4.42 0.34
CA ASP A 167 -1.71 -4.85 -1.05
C ASP A 167 -0.35 -5.20 -1.67
N TRP A 168 -0.29 -6.26 -2.46
CA TRP A 168 0.96 -6.66 -3.11
C TRP A 168 1.43 -5.62 -4.12
N SER A 169 2.74 -5.57 -4.37
CA SER A 169 3.31 -4.68 -5.39
C SER A 169 2.79 -4.93 -6.81
N HIS A 170 2.24 -6.12 -7.08
CA HIS A 170 1.71 -6.52 -8.38
C HIS A 170 0.48 -7.40 -8.22
N ASN A 171 -0.50 -7.20 -9.08
CA ASN A 171 -1.62 -8.13 -9.24
C ASN A 171 -1.33 -9.09 -10.41
N GLN A 172 -0.93 -10.31 -10.06
CA GLN A 172 -0.62 -11.39 -11.01
C GLN A 172 -1.68 -12.51 -10.97
N GLY A 173 -2.72 -12.34 -10.16
CA GLY A 173 -3.77 -13.32 -9.93
C GLY A 173 -4.80 -13.34 -11.06
N LYS A 174 -5.89 -14.07 -10.82
CA LYS A 174 -6.98 -14.28 -11.80
C LYS A 174 -8.24 -13.47 -11.48
N ALA A 175 -8.16 -12.52 -10.56
CA ALA A 175 -9.34 -11.84 -10.02
C ALA A 175 -9.47 -10.34 -10.36
N GLY A 176 -8.66 -9.83 -11.29
CA GLY A 176 -8.81 -8.49 -11.85
C GLY A 176 -8.84 -7.40 -10.80
N ASP A 177 -10.02 -6.85 -10.52
CA ASP A 177 -10.20 -5.75 -9.56
C ASP A 177 -9.96 -6.18 -8.11
N PHE A 178 -10.07 -7.46 -7.78
CA PHE A 178 -9.60 -7.95 -6.48
C PHE A 178 -8.07 -7.94 -6.49
N TRP A 179 -7.50 -7.06 -5.66
CA TRP A 179 -6.05 -6.96 -5.51
C TRP A 179 -5.56 -7.91 -4.41
N PRO A 180 -4.55 -8.76 -4.68
CA PRO A 180 -4.04 -9.67 -3.67
C PRO A 180 -3.27 -8.91 -2.58
N TYR A 181 -3.29 -9.43 -1.36
CA TYR A 181 -2.77 -8.73 -0.19
C TYR A 181 -2.21 -9.66 0.88
N ASN A 182 -1.41 -9.09 1.78
CA ASN A 182 -0.98 -9.68 3.05
C ASN A 182 -1.81 -9.07 4.19
N LEU A 183 -2.15 -9.87 5.19
CA LEU A 183 -2.82 -9.42 6.41
C LEU A 183 -1.90 -9.60 7.62
N TYR A 184 -1.85 -8.58 8.46
CA TYR A 184 -1.03 -8.52 9.67
C TYR A 184 -1.88 -8.19 10.89
N THR A 185 -1.49 -8.76 12.02
CA THR A 185 -1.99 -8.36 13.35
C THR A 185 -0.82 -7.94 14.23
N TYR A 186 -1.04 -6.95 15.09
CA TYR A 186 -0.03 -6.54 16.06
C TYR A 186 0.17 -7.59 17.16
N ASP A 187 1.44 -7.89 17.49
CA ASP A 187 1.83 -8.73 18.61
C ASP A 187 2.54 -7.87 19.67
N ALA A 188 1.89 -7.70 20.82
CA ALA A 188 2.39 -6.90 21.93
C ALA A 188 3.60 -7.53 22.66
N ASP A 189 3.82 -8.84 22.54
CA ASP A 189 4.97 -9.49 23.18
C ASP A 189 6.28 -9.21 22.41
N THR A 190 6.19 -9.14 21.08
CA THR A 190 7.34 -8.80 20.22
C THR A 190 7.39 -7.34 19.82
N ASP A 191 6.30 -6.62 20.05
CA ASP A 191 6.12 -5.21 19.71
C ASP A 191 6.36 -4.97 18.21
N SER A 192 5.65 -5.76 17.40
CA SER A 192 5.74 -5.77 15.94
C SER A 192 4.52 -6.41 15.28
N TYR A 193 4.30 -6.12 14.00
CA TYR A 193 3.26 -6.76 13.19
C TYR A 193 3.67 -8.17 12.75
N GLN A 194 2.78 -9.14 12.93
CA GLN A 194 2.94 -10.52 12.47
C GLN A 194 2.01 -10.80 11.30
N GLN A 195 2.55 -11.38 10.23
CA GLN A 195 1.74 -11.81 9.10
C GLN A 195 0.89 -13.02 9.50
N VAL A 196 -0.43 -12.91 9.34
CA VAL A 196 -1.39 -13.99 9.65
C VAL A 196 -1.87 -14.71 8.39
N GLY A 197 -1.63 -14.13 7.22
CA GLY A 197 -1.75 -14.81 5.93
C GLY A 197 -1.68 -13.86 4.74
N SER A 198 -1.84 -14.44 3.55
CA SER A 198 -1.99 -13.71 2.30
C SER A 198 -3.20 -14.21 1.53
N VAL A 199 -3.81 -13.34 0.74
CA VAL A 199 -5.01 -13.64 -0.02
C VAL A 199 -4.81 -13.28 -1.48
N ASP A 200 -5.15 -14.22 -2.35
CA ASP A 200 -5.42 -13.99 -3.78
C ASP A 200 -6.80 -14.57 -4.11
N ALA A 201 -7.33 -14.26 -5.28
CA ALA A 201 -8.63 -14.76 -5.72
C ALA A 201 -8.63 -15.17 -7.19
N TRP A 202 -9.72 -15.81 -7.59
CA TRP A 202 -10.04 -16.11 -8.97
C TRP A 202 -11.45 -15.64 -9.29
N ASP A 203 -11.57 -14.70 -10.23
CA ASP A 203 -12.85 -14.25 -10.79
C ASP A 203 -13.23 -15.11 -12.01
N LYS A 204 -14.36 -15.81 -11.90
CA LYS A 204 -14.93 -16.63 -12.97
C LYS A 204 -15.23 -15.84 -14.25
N ALA A 205 -15.64 -14.58 -14.13
CA ALA A 205 -16.03 -13.75 -15.26
C ALA A 205 -14.81 -13.35 -16.10
N LEU A 206 -13.64 -13.22 -15.47
CA LEU A 206 -12.40 -12.83 -16.15
C LEU A 206 -11.64 -14.03 -16.72
N VAL A 207 -11.56 -15.12 -15.96
CA VAL A 207 -10.86 -16.34 -16.37
C VAL A 207 -11.79 -17.55 -16.13
N PRO A 208 -12.74 -17.83 -17.03
CA PRO A 208 -13.68 -18.93 -16.84
C PRO A 208 -13.06 -20.32 -17.07
N GLU A 209 -11.93 -20.40 -17.78
CA GLU A 209 -11.26 -21.65 -18.12
C GLU A 209 -10.77 -22.37 -16.86
N ASP A 210 -11.21 -23.61 -16.65
CA ASP A 210 -10.86 -24.43 -15.48
C ASP A 210 -11.27 -23.84 -14.12
N TYR A 211 -12.15 -22.83 -14.10
CA TYR A 211 -12.67 -22.27 -12.86
C TYR A 211 -13.39 -23.35 -12.03
N PRO A 212 -13.03 -23.53 -10.74
CA PRO A 212 -13.55 -24.61 -9.91
C PRO A 212 -14.96 -24.30 -9.39
N SER A 213 -15.96 -24.36 -10.28
CA SER A 213 -17.36 -24.02 -9.96
C SER A 213 -17.99 -24.89 -8.87
N TRP A 214 -17.37 -26.01 -8.50
CA TRP A 214 -17.82 -26.85 -7.39
C TRP A 214 -17.35 -26.36 -6.02
N ILE A 215 -16.42 -25.40 -5.97
CA ILE A 215 -15.94 -24.74 -4.75
C ILE A 215 -16.75 -23.46 -4.47
N ASP A 216 -17.18 -22.72 -5.51
CA ASP A 216 -18.07 -21.55 -5.41
C ASP A 216 -19.51 -21.96 -5.04
N ILE A 217 -19.69 -22.34 -3.78
CA ILE A 217 -20.98 -22.73 -3.19
C ILE A 217 -21.85 -21.49 -2.95
N SER A 218 -21.24 -20.35 -2.62
CA SER A 218 -21.96 -19.08 -2.45
C SER A 218 -22.55 -18.55 -3.77
N GLY A 219 -21.97 -18.93 -4.91
CA GLY A 219 -22.37 -18.44 -6.22
C GLY A 219 -21.94 -16.99 -6.46
N SER A 220 -20.90 -16.55 -5.75
CA SER A 220 -20.32 -15.20 -5.84
C SER A 220 -19.65 -14.95 -7.19
N GLY A 221 -19.22 -16.02 -7.88
CA GLY A 221 -18.31 -15.93 -9.02
C GLY A 221 -16.85 -15.78 -8.63
N PHE A 222 -16.52 -15.86 -7.33
CA PHE A 222 -15.17 -15.81 -6.79
C PHE A 222 -14.83 -17.07 -6.00
N VAL A 223 -13.58 -17.50 -6.09
CA VAL A 223 -12.96 -18.41 -5.11
C VAL A 223 -11.64 -17.79 -4.65
N TYR A 224 -11.20 -18.13 -3.44
CA TYR A 224 -10.11 -17.44 -2.76
C TYR A 224 -8.98 -18.40 -2.39
N TYR A 225 -7.74 -17.94 -2.47
CA TYR A 225 -6.57 -18.68 -1.99
C TYR A 225 -6.07 -18.02 -0.71
N LEU A 226 -6.07 -18.78 0.39
CA LEU A 226 -5.66 -18.31 1.71
C LEU A 226 -4.31 -18.93 2.08
N TYR A 227 -3.23 -18.18 1.85
CA TYR A 227 -1.88 -18.63 2.10
C TYR A 227 -1.47 -18.34 3.55
N GLN A 228 -1.00 -19.37 4.27
CA GLN A 228 -0.30 -19.19 5.55
C GLN A 228 1.19 -18.92 5.34
N ASP A 229 1.77 -19.58 4.34
CA ASP A 229 3.13 -19.36 3.87
C ASP A 229 3.10 -19.32 2.35
N LEU A 230 2.99 -18.10 1.81
CA LEU A 230 2.87 -17.84 0.39
C LEU A 230 3.98 -18.52 -0.42
N ALA A 231 5.22 -18.50 0.09
CA ALA A 231 6.38 -19.00 -0.64
C ALA A 231 6.34 -20.52 -0.84
N SER A 232 5.82 -21.27 0.14
CA SER A 232 5.72 -22.74 0.04
C SER A 232 4.41 -23.23 -0.54
N GLN A 233 3.36 -22.41 -0.53
CA GLN A 233 2.00 -22.80 -0.91
C GLN A 233 1.58 -22.31 -2.30
N TRP A 234 2.35 -21.40 -2.92
CA TRP A 234 2.09 -20.90 -4.27
C TRP A 234 1.79 -22.03 -5.28
N ASP A 235 0.70 -21.91 -6.03
CA ASP A 235 0.21 -22.88 -7.03
C ASP A 235 -0.09 -24.31 -6.51
N THR A 236 -0.08 -24.53 -5.19
CA THR A 236 -0.34 -25.86 -4.59
C THR A 236 -1.58 -25.91 -3.71
N LEU A 237 -2.13 -24.75 -3.37
CA LEU A 237 -3.28 -24.60 -2.50
C LEU A 237 -4.59 -24.74 -3.29
N ASP A 238 -5.51 -25.57 -2.79
CA ASP A 238 -6.88 -25.57 -3.28
C ASP A 238 -7.60 -24.29 -2.79
N PRO A 239 -8.40 -23.63 -3.64
CA PRO A 239 -9.11 -22.43 -3.22
C PRO A 239 -10.30 -22.78 -2.32
N VAL A 240 -10.85 -21.76 -1.67
CA VAL A 240 -12.02 -21.84 -0.78
C VAL A 240 -13.16 -20.98 -1.30
N ASP A 241 -14.36 -21.27 -0.80
CA ASP A 241 -15.56 -20.47 -1.05
C ASP A 241 -15.46 -19.08 -0.40
N GLU A 242 -16.27 -18.13 -0.86
CA GLU A 242 -16.37 -16.79 -0.26
C GLU A 242 -16.71 -16.84 1.23
N ALA A 243 -17.60 -17.74 1.66
CA ALA A 243 -17.99 -17.82 3.07
C ALA A 243 -16.81 -18.21 3.98
N ASP A 244 -15.92 -19.10 3.51
CA ASP A 244 -14.73 -19.52 4.24
C ASP A 244 -13.68 -18.40 4.29
N TYR A 245 -13.51 -17.67 3.18
CA TYR A 245 -12.68 -16.47 3.13
C TYR A 245 -13.14 -15.41 4.13
N LEU A 246 -14.44 -15.08 4.14
CA LEU A 246 -14.99 -14.08 5.06
C LEU A 246 -14.87 -14.53 6.52
N ALA A 247 -15.05 -15.82 6.82
CA ALA A 247 -14.84 -16.36 8.17
C ALA A 247 -13.37 -16.29 8.62
N TRP A 248 -12.43 -16.53 7.70
CA TRP A 248 -11.00 -16.32 7.97
C TRP A 248 -10.70 -14.85 8.24
N LEU A 249 -11.26 -13.93 7.45
CA LEU A 249 -11.06 -12.49 7.65
C LEU A 249 -11.63 -12.00 8.99
N ASP A 250 -12.84 -12.46 9.35
CA ASP A 250 -13.51 -12.13 10.60
C ASP A 250 -12.70 -12.57 11.84
N THR A 251 -11.94 -13.66 11.74
CA THR A 251 -11.05 -14.12 12.82
C THR A 251 -10.04 -13.03 13.24
N TYR A 252 -9.58 -12.22 12.29
CA TYR A 252 -8.55 -11.20 12.53
C TYR A 252 -9.10 -9.78 12.58
N LEU A 253 -10.17 -9.47 11.85
CA LEU A 253 -10.74 -8.12 11.81
C LEU A 253 -11.88 -7.91 12.80
N GLN A 254 -12.69 -8.91 13.13
CA GLN A 254 -13.79 -8.81 14.12
C GLN A 254 -14.68 -7.56 13.92
N ASP A 255 -15.16 -7.33 12.71
CA ASP A 255 -15.92 -6.12 12.30
C ASP A 255 -15.17 -4.77 12.46
N ALA A 256 -13.84 -4.77 12.64
CA ALA A 256 -13.05 -3.54 12.71
C ALA A 256 -13.18 -2.74 11.42
N ALA A 257 -13.53 -1.46 11.57
CA ALA A 257 -13.57 -0.53 10.46
C ALA A 257 -12.16 -0.16 10.00
N GLU A 258 -12.02 0.23 8.74
CA GLU A 258 -10.81 0.87 8.25
C GLU A 258 -10.59 2.19 9.00
N MET A 259 -9.36 2.37 9.48
CA MET A 259 -8.91 3.54 10.21
C MET A 259 -8.37 4.58 9.21
N ALA A 260 -8.94 5.77 9.22
CA ALA A 260 -8.43 6.89 8.44
C ALA A 260 -7.26 7.56 9.17
N LEU A 261 -6.11 7.64 8.52
CA LEU A 261 -4.90 8.24 9.08
C LEU A 261 -4.81 9.75 8.75
N PRO A 262 -4.25 10.58 9.65
CA PRO A 262 -3.99 11.99 9.41
C PRO A 262 -2.75 12.17 8.53
N TRP A 263 -2.87 11.81 7.25
CA TRP A 263 -1.78 11.88 6.28
C TRP A 263 -1.33 13.32 6.02
N GLU A 264 -0.01 13.51 6.03
CA GLU A 264 0.66 14.75 5.68
C GLU A 264 1.74 14.47 4.62
N ASP A 265 1.90 15.40 3.68
CA ASP A 265 2.98 15.36 2.69
C ASP A 265 4.34 15.52 3.38
N LEU A 266 5.36 14.80 2.92
CA LEU A 266 6.71 14.83 3.50
C LEU A 266 7.46 16.13 3.18
N THR A 267 7.13 17.19 3.91
CA THR A 267 7.68 18.55 3.78
C THR A 267 8.32 19.03 5.08
N ALA A 268 9.24 20.00 4.99
CA ALA A 268 9.85 20.58 6.18
C ALA A 268 8.81 21.27 7.09
N GLU A 269 7.78 21.87 6.48
CA GLU A 269 6.68 22.54 7.16
C GLU A 269 5.83 21.56 7.97
N HIS A 270 5.38 20.45 7.37
CA HIS A 270 4.58 19.45 8.07
C HIS A 270 5.38 18.71 9.15
N ILE A 271 6.67 18.42 8.88
CA ILE A 271 7.56 17.85 9.90
C ILE A 271 7.71 18.81 11.10
N HIS A 272 7.80 20.12 10.87
CA HIS A 272 7.89 21.10 11.95
C HIS A 272 6.59 21.20 12.77
N ALA A 273 5.43 21.02 12.12
CA ALA A 273 4.12 21.06 12.78
C ALA A 273 3.98 20.00 13.88
N MET A 274 4.65 18.85 13.75
CA MET A 274 4.67 17.78 14.76
C MET A 274 5.18 18.25 16.14
N GLN A 275 6.02 19.29 16.16
CA GLN A 275 6.64 19.84 17.37
C GLN A 275 5.95 21.12 17.88
N THR A 276 4.87 21.54 17.24
CA THR A 276 4.17 22.78 17.59
C THR A 276 2.88 22.45 18.36
N PRO A 277 2.65 23.03 19.54
CA PRO A 277 1.35 22.94 20.20
C PRO A 277 0.26 23.54 19.30
N GLY A 278 -0.81 22.78 19.06
CA GLY A 278 -1.98 23.26 18.30
C GLY A 278 -2.79 24.34 19.01
#